data_AF-A0A7S1VQ11-F1
#
_entry.id   AF-A0A7S1VQ11-F1
#
_cell.length_a   1.000
_cell.length_b   1.000
_cell.length_c   1.000
_cell.angle_alpha   90.00
_cell.angle_beta   90.00
_cell.angle_gamma   90.00
#
_symmetry.space_group_name_H-M   'P 1'
#
loop_
_entity.id
_entity.type
_entity.pdbx_description
1 polymer ?
#
loop_
_entity_poly.entity_id
_entity_poly.type
_entity_poly.pdbx_seq_one_letter_code
_entity_poly.pdbx_strand_id
1 'polypeptide(L)'
;DVHLHWICKGTPFRTCEKCDYDICGACFELESLPVAQKKKEYNRRLNAMASRNAARQKQFEREEKARLDEEKRERDRIELMFRGNGYESHGDDSDAEKLARFPSNIRSPSAKNKDKRKKLKYTVWTCDVHRKQSESDVGKEFDSSFATLEQANLRVEYVFYHNNPYGLDADEVYADRDEALAGGCRYMRSEPDGGGSLTVSVLESQVFDILQSSRVHSSTKRKVRYPQQMRKTTTFAENVRSPTAKHKDKAKKMKYTVWTSDGYDNDGWHSYGGPPDKEFNSSYATLEEANERAEYVFLYKNPWGIEGTEIEYDFPYADLNVVDRNGARILTCRPDGSTRWTVSVIPSIAFEYINS
;
A
#
# COMPACT_ATOMS: atom_id res chain seq x y z
N ASP A 1 -29.61 12.00 30.28
CA ASP A 1 -29.77 12.78 29.04
C ASP A 1 -28.52 12.72 28.20
N VAL A 2 -28.59 12.00 27.07
CA VAL A 2 -27.51 11.95 26.09
C VAL A 2 -27.68 13.17 25.18
N HIS A 3 -26.90 14.22 25.43
CA HIS A 3 -26.81 15.35 24.51
C HIS A 3 -26.16 14.86 23.20
N LEU A 4 -26.99 14.50 22.23
CA LEU A 4 -26.58 14.22 20.86
C LEU A 4 -26.12 15.53 20.22
N HIS A 5 -24.84 15.89 20.41
CA HIS A 5 -24.19 16.95 19.64
C HIS A 5 -24.08 16.52 18.18
N TRP A 6 -25.12 16.82 17.41
CA TRP A 6 -25.13 16.70 15.96
C TRP A 6 -24.32 17.85 15.37
N ILE A 7 -23.29 17.52 14.59
CA ILE A 7 -22.56 18.48 13.78
C ILE A 7 -23.46 18.86 12.59
N CYS A 8 -24.38 19.81 12.79
CA CYS A 8 -25.05 20.49 11.68
C CYS A 8 -23.97 21.32 10.97
N LYS A 9 -23.62 20.98 9.72
CA LYS A 9 -22.70 21.79 8.89
C LYS A 9 -23.35 23.05 8.31
N GLY A 10 -24.54 23.42 8.76
CA GLY A 10 -25.22 24.62 8.31
C GLY A 10 -24.62 25.86 8.95
N THR A 11 -24.65 26.99 8.24
CA THR A 11 -24.27 28.30 8.79
C THR A 11 -25.06 28.55 10.08
N PRO A 12 -24.40 28.97 11.17
CA PRO A 12 -25.07 29.26 12.43
C PRO A 12 -26.14 30.34 12.22
N PHE A 13 -27.35 30.07 12.70
CA PHE A 13 -28.47 31.00 12.64
C PHE A 13 -28.65 31.75 13.96
N ARG A 14 -28.39 31.07 15.09
CA ARG A 14 -28.27 31.68 16.41
C ARG A 14 -27.08 31.09 17.15
N THR A 15 -26.30 31.97 17.77
CA THR A 15 -25.16 31.64 18.62
C THR A 15 -25.48 32.10 20.04
N CYS A 16 -25.28 31.23 21.03
CA CYS A 16 -25.37 31.61 22.43
C CYS A 16 -23.99 32.05 22.92
N GLU A 17 -23.76 33.35 23.06
CA GLU A 17 -22.45 33.91 23.47
C GLU A 17 -21.95 33.40 24.84
N LYS A 18 -22.85 32.91 25.71
CA LYS A 18 -22.47 32.42 27.05
C LYS A 18 -21.91 31.01 27.07
N CYS A 19 -22.34 30.15 26.16
CA CYS A 19 -21.93 28.74 26.12
C CYS A 19 -21.40 28.30 24.75
N ASP A 20 -21.21 29.24 23.85
CA ASP A 20 -20.72 29.05 22.48
C ASP A 20 -21.53 28.00 21.69
N TYR A 21 -22.83 27.94 21.97
CA TYR A 21 -23.73 26.99 21.31
C TYR A 21 -24.33 27.60 20.05
N ASP A 22 -23.95 27.03 18.90
CA ASP A 22 -24.48 27.37 17.59
C ASP A 22 -25.62 26.45 17.17
N ILE A 23 -26.73 27.04 16.73
CA ILE A 23 -27.83 26.31 16.09
C ILE A 23 -28.09 26.86 14.69
N CYS A 24 -28.03 25.98 13.69
CA CYS A 24 -28.36 26.31 12.31
C CYS A 24 -29.89 26.49 12.15
N GLY A 25 -30.35 27.29 11.18
CA GLY A 25 -31.77 27.68 11.05
C GLY A 25 -32.72 26.48 10.95
N ALA A 26 -32.31 25.45 10.21
CA ALA A 26 -33.08 24.22 10.07
C ALA A 26 -33.23 23.43 11.38
N CYS A 27 -32.25 23.49 12.28
CA CYS A 27 -32.34 22.88 13.61
C CYS A 27 -33.18 23.74 14.56
N PHE A 28 -33.09 25.06 14.43
CA PHE A 28 -33.92 25.98 15.21
C PHE A 28 -35.42 25.81 14.90
N GLU A 29 -35.78 25.65 13.63
CA GLU A 29 -37.15 25.34 13.22
C GLU A 29 -37.65 24.02 13.83
N LEU A 30 -36.82 22.98 13.83
CA LEU A 30 -37.15 21.69 14.48
C LEU A 30 -37.36 21.85 15.98
N GLU A 31 -36.47 22.60 16.65
CA GLU A 31 -36.57 22.84 18.08
C GLU A 31 -37.77 23.71 18.47
N SER A 32 -38.28 24.50 17.54
CA SER A 32 -39.46 25.35 17.74
C SER A 32 -40.79 24.59 17.59
N LEU A 33 -40.79 23.35 17.09
CA LEU A 33 -42.01 22.54 16.94
C LEU A 33 -42.51 21.97 18.29
N PRO A 34 -43.82 21.71 18.46
CA PRO A 34 -44.33 20.97 19.62
C PRO A 34 -43.71 19.56 19.72
N VAL A 35 -43.49 19.06 20.94
CA VAL A 35 -42.80 17.77 21.21
C VAL A 35 -43.39 16.60 20.39
N ALA A 36 -44.71 16.53 20.26
CA ALA A 36 -45.40 15.49 19.49
C ALA A 36 -45.09 15.55 17.97
N GLN A 37 -44.80 16.73 17.43
CA GLN A 37 -44.47 16.94 16.01
C GLN A 37 -42.96 16.82 15.74
N LYS A 38 -42.11 17.16 16.72
CA LYS A 38 -40.64 17.06 16.60
C LYS A 38 -40.19 15.68 16.12
N LYS A 39 -40.68 14.61 16.76
CA LYS A 39 -40.29 13.23 16.42
C LYS A 39 -40.70 12.84 14.99
N LYS A 40 -41.90 13.25 14.56
CA LYS A 40 -42.41 12.96 13.21
C LYS A 40 -41.58 13.69 12.14
N GLU A 41 -41.30 14.97 12.36
CA GLU A 41 -40.52 15.78 11.43
C GLU A 41 -39.05 15.33 11.36
N TYR A 42 -38.47 14.97 12.51
CA TYR A 42 -37.12 14.40 12.60
C TYR A 42 -37.01 13.11 11.76
N ASN A 43 -37.93 12.16 11.95
CA ASN A 43 -37.95 10.92 11.17
C ASN A 43 -38.16 11.19 9.68
N ARG A 44 -38.99 12.17 9.31
CA ARG A 44 -39.16 12.58 7.91
C ARG A 44 -37.85 13.06 7.29
N ARG A 45 -37.11 13.91 8.00
CA ARG A 45 -35.80 14.43 7.54
C ARG A 45 -34.73 13.33 7.46
N LEU A 46 -34.68 12.42 8.43
CA LEU A 46 -33.79 11.25 8.37
C LEU A 46 -34.10 10.37 7.16
N ASN A 47 -35.37 10.05 6.92
CA ASN A 47 -35.77 9.24 5.77
C ASN A 47 -35.48 9.94 4.44
N ALA A 48 -35.69 11.26 4.37
CA ALA A 48 -35.35 12.05 3.19
C ALA A 48 -33.83 12.07 2.94
N MET A 49 -33.01 12.19 3.99
CA MET A 49 -31.55 12.14 3.90
C MET A 49 -31.07 10.75 3.46
N ALA A 50 -31.61 9.68 4.07
CA ALA A 50 -31.30 8.31 3.69
C ALA A 50 -31.67 8.03 2.21
N SER A 51 -32.83 8.51 1.76
CA SER A 51 -33.27 8.40 0.36
C SER A 51 -32.35 9.16 -0.60
N ARG A 52 -31.94 10.39 -0.26
CA ARG A 52 -30.96 11.16 -1.05
C ARG A 52 -29.60 10.47 -1.12
N ASN A 53 -29.12 9.91 0.00
CA ASN A 53 -27.85 9.18 0.02
C ASN A 53 -27.93 7.91 -0.82
N ALA A 54 -29.02 7.15 -0.73
CA ALA A 54 -29.25 5.96 -1.57
C ALA A 54 -29.34 6.32 -3.07
N ALA A 55 -30.02 7.42 -3.42
CA ALA A 55 -30.08 7.91 -4.80
C ALA A 55 -28.69 8.31 -5.32
N ARG A 56 -27.90 9.02 -4.51
CA ARG A 56 -26.52 9.43 -4.85
C ARG A 56 -25.60 8.21 -5.02
N GLN A 57 -25.72 7.21 -4.15
CA GLN A 57 -24.96 5.97 -4.28
C GLN A 57 -25.31 5.23 -5.57
N LYS A 58 -26.60 5.11 -5.89
CA LYS A 58 -27.06 4.49 -7.15
C LYS A 58 -26.61 5.26 -8.39
N GLN A 59 -26.52 6.59 -8.31
CA GLN A 59 -25.95 7.40 -9.38
C GLN A 59 -24.46 7.12 -9.56
N PHE A 60 -23.68 7.08 -8.48
CA PHE A 60 -22.26 6.75 -8.51
C PHE A 60 -22.01 5.36 -9.11
N GLU A 61 -22.79 4.35 -8.72
CA GLU A 61 -22.70 2.98 -9.29
C GLU A 61 -23.01 2.95 -10.80
N ARG A 62 -23.94 3.79 -11.28
CA ARG A 62 -24.26 3.91 -12.72
C ARG A 62 -23.14 4.59 -13.50
N GLU A 63 -22.57 5.67 -12.95
CA GLU A 63 -21.44 6.39 -13.55
C GLU A 63 -20.19 5.49 -13.62
N GLU A 64 -19.89 4.75 -12.54
CA GLU A 64 -18.78 3.80 -12.51
C GLU A 64 -18.98 2.68 -13.53
N LYS A 65 -20.19 2.12 -13.63
CA LYS A 65 -20.52 1.10 -14.64
C LYS A 65 -20.37 1.65 -16.07
N ALA A 66 -20.87 2.86 -16.34
CA ALA A 66 -20.75 3.48 -17.65
C ALA A 66 -19.28 3.71 -18.05
N ARG A 67 -18.44 4.15 -17.10
CA ARG A 67 -17.00 4.32 -17.31
C ARG A 67 -16.31 3.00 -17.66
N LEU A 68 -16.63 1.91 -16.95
CA LEU A 68 -16.07 0.58 -17.24
C LEU A 68 -16.54 0.03 -18.60
N ASP A 69 -17.80 0.27 -18.98
CA ASP A 69 -18.33 -0.12 -20.29
C ASP A 69 -17.68 0.69 -21.43
N GLU A 70 -17.38 1.97 -21.22
CA GLU A 70 -16.65 2.82 -22.16
C GLU A 70 -15.19 2.39 -22.31
N GLU A 71 -14.48 2.15 -21.21
CA GLU A 71 -13.11 1.62 -21.22
C GLU A 71 -13.02 0.29 -21.97
N LYS A 72 -14.01 -0.60 -21.76
CA LYS A 72 -14.09 -1.86 -22.48
C LYS A 72 -14.29 -1.65 -23.98
N ARG A 73 -15.19 -0.74 -24.39
CA ARG A 73 -15.41 -0.44 -25.81
C ARG A 73 -14.17 0.13 -26.48
N GLU A 74 -13.44 1.01 -25.79
CA GLU A 74 -12.21 1.56 -26.33
C GLU A 74 -11.13 0.48 -26.47
N ARG A 75 -11.00 -0.42 -25.48
CA ARG A 75 -10.13 -1.59 -25.58
C ARG A 75 -10.49 -2.49 -26.77
N ASP A 76 -11.77 -2.81 -26.93
CA ASP A 76 -12.27 -3.63 -28.04
C ASP A 76 -12.02 -2.92 -29.39
N ARG A 77 -12.15 -1.58 -29.45
CA ARG A 77 -11.87 -0.76 -30.64
C ARG A 77 -10.39 -0.76 -31.00
N ILE A 78 -9.52 -0.59 -30.01
CA ILE A 78 -8.06 -0.68 -30.18
C ILE A 78 -7.70 -2.08 -30.71
N GLU A 79 -8.22 -3.15 -30.10
CA GLU A 79 -7.99 -4.52 -30.57
C GLU A 79 -8.46 -4.71 -32.02
N LEU A 80 -9.61 -4.13 -32.40
CA LEU A 80 -10.11 -4.20 -33.77
C LEU A 80 -9.22 -3.44 -34.76
N MET A 81 -8.67 -2.28 -34.37
CA MET A 81 -7.72 -1.54 -35.21
C MET A 81 -6.44 -2.33 -35.45
N PHE A 82 -5.93 -3.03 -34.43
CA PHE A 82 -4.76 -3.90 -34.56
C PHE A 82 -5.03 -5.19 -35.36
N ARG A 83 -6.26 -5.72 -35.38
CA ARG A 83 -6.62 -6.88 -36.21
C ARG A 83 -6.95 -6.52 -37.67
N GLY A 84 -7.51 -5.34 -37.91
CA GLY A 84 -8.03 -4.92 -39.23
C GLY A 84 -6.99 -4.26 -40.12
N ASN A 85 -6.02 -3.56 -39.53
CA ASN A 85 -4.81 -3.23 -40.25
C ASN A 85 -3.97 -4.49 -40.28
N GLY A 86 -4.10 -5.24 -41.37
CA GLY A 86 -3.03 -6.11 -41.83
C GLY A 86 -1.80 -5.24 -42.07
N TYR A 87 -1.13 -4.87 -40.98
CA TYR A 87 0.31 -4.87 -40.96
C TYR A 87 0.64 -6.31 -41.36
N GLU A 88 0.77 -6.53 -42.66
CA GLU A 88 1.80 -7.42 -43.17
C GLU A 88 3.08 -6.87 -42.54
N SER A 89 3.26 -7.20 -41.26
CA SER A 89 4.55 -7.32 -40.64
C SER A 89 5.31 -8.07 -41.70
N HIS A 90 6.27 -7.38 -42.32
CA HIS A 90 7.41 -8.05 -42.91
C HIS A 90 8.02 -8.79 -41.73
N GLY A 91 7.42 -9.93 -41.43
CA GLY A 91 7.74 -10.78 -40.32
C GLY A 91 9.08 -11.32 -40.69
N ASP A 92 10.12 -10.66 -40.21
CA ASP A 92 11.31 -11.40 -39.88
C ASP A 92 10.82 -12.55 -38.99
N ASP A 93 10.93 -13.77 -39.51
CA ASP A 93 10.56 -15.03 -38.84
C ASP A 93 11.05 -15.11 -37.38
N SER A 94 12.00 -14.24 -37.02
CA SER A 94 12.52 -13.97 -35.69
C SER A 94 11.46 -13.72 -34.60
N ASP A 95 10.35 -13.02 -34.84
CA ASP A 95 9.40 -12.70 -33.76
C ASP A 95 8.51 -13.89 -33.38
N ALA A 96 8.11 -14.70 -34.37
CA ALA A 96 7.41 -15.95 -34.12
C ALA A 96 8.31 -16.93 -33.35
N GLU A 97 9.62 -16.96 -33.68
CA GLU A 97 10.61 -17.76 -32.98
C GLU A 97 10.84 -17.26 -31.54
N LYS A 98 10.95 -15.94 -31.33
CA LYS A 98 11.04 -15.32 -29.99
C LYS A 98 9.82 -15.65 -29.12
N LEU A 99 8.62 -15.71 -29.70
CA LEU A 99 7.39 -16.06 -28.98
C LEU A 99 7.19 -17.57 -28.76
N ALA A 100 7.81 -18.42 -29.59
CA ALA A 100 7.67 -19.88 -29.51
C ALA A 100 8.17 -20.44 -28.17
N ARG A 101 9.13 -19.77 -27.52
CA ARG A 101 9.63 -20.15 -26.19
C ARG A 101 8.62 -19.94 -25.06
N PHE A 102 7.53 -19.21 -25.30
CA PHE A 102 6.49 -18.95 -24.29
C PHE A 102 5.24 -19.81 -24.55
N PRO A 103 5.00 -20.83 -23.70
CA PRO A 103 3.78 -21.62 -23.76
C PRO A 103 2.52 -20.75 -23.68
N SER A 104 1.41 -21.23 -24.25
CA SER A 104 0.14 -20.48 -24.28
C SER A 104 -0.37 -20.08 -22.89
N ASN A 105 -0.14 -20.91 -21.87
CA ASN A 105 -0.49 -20.62 -20.48
C ASN A 105 0.39 -19.54 -19.83
N ILE A 106 1.54 -19.21 -20.40
CA ILE A 106 2.38 -18.07 -20.00
C ILE A 106 1.89 -16.80 -20.69
N ARG A 107 1.64 -16.87 -22.00
CA ARG A 107 1.16 -15.72 -22.79
C ARG A 107 -0.22 -15.25 -22.35
N SER A 108 -1.11 -16.21 -22.11
CA SER A 108 -2.49 -16.00 -21.66
C SER A 108 -2.79 -16.89 -20.45
N PRO A 109 -2.44 -16.44 -19.22
CA PRO A 109 -2.68 -17.21 -18.01
C PRO A 109 -4.16 -17.56 -17.84
N SER A 110 -4.43 -18.78 -17.38
CA SER A 110 -5.80 -19.26 -17.16
C SER A 110 -6.53 -18.43 -16.09
N ALA A 111 -7.86 -18.52 -16.04
CA ALA A 111 -8.66 -17.86 -14.99
C ALA A 111 -8.20 -18.25 -13.57
N LYS A 112 -7.72 -19.48 -13.38
CA LYS A 112 -7.15 -19.95 -12.10
C LYS A 112 -5.87 -19.19 -11.74
N ASN A 113 -4.99 -18.96 -12.71
CA ASN A 113 -3.74 -18.21 -12.50
C ASN A 113 -4.03 -16.73 -12.20
N LYS A 114 -5.11 -16.16 -12.75
CA LYS A 114 -5.53 -14.77 -12.54
C LYS A 114 -6.40 -14.54 -11.29
N ASP A 115 -6.73 -15.59 -10.52
CA ASP A 115 -7.57 -15.45 -9.33
C ASP A 115 -6.78 -14.89 -8.13
N LYS A 116 -6.96 -13.58 -7.87
CA LYS A 116 -6.33 -12.86 -6.73
C LYS A 116 -6.65 -13.46 -5.37
N ARG A 117 -7.76 -14.19 -5.22
CA ARG A 117 -8.21 -14.81 -3.96
C ARG A 117 -7.62 -16.20 -3.77
N LYS A 118 -7.22 -16.87 -4.85
CA LYS A 118 -6.69 -18.24 -4.85
C LYS A 118 -5.35 -18.28 -5.57
N LYS A 119 -4.40 -17.49 -5.07
CA LYS A 119 -3.05 -17.44 -5.62
C LYS A 119 -2.39 -18.82 -5.52
N LEU A 120 -1.68 -19.21 -6.58
CA LEU A 120 -0.79 -20.37 -6.58
C LEU A 120 0.48 -20.08 -5.77
N LYS A 121 1.51 -20.93 -5.84
CA LYS A 121 2.71 -20.80 -5.00
C LYS A 121 3.51 -19.52 -5.25
N TYR A 122 3.63 -19.12 -6.51
CA TYR A 122 4.41 -17.95 -6.94
C TYR A 122 3.48 -16.92 -7.58
N THR A 123 3.60 -15.66 -7.19
CA THR A 123 2.85 -14.53 -7.73
C THR A 123 3.77 -13.67 -8.58
N VAL A 124 3.35 -13.42 -9.81
CA VAL A 124 3.91 -12.42 -10.70
C VAL A 124 3.19 -11.11 -10.45
N TRP A 125 3.96 -10.05 -10.28
CA TRP A 125 3.44 -8.72 -10.04
C TRP A 125 4.14 -7.69 -10.93
N THR A 126 3.43 -6.59 -11.16
CA THR A 126 3.89 -5.44 -11.93
C THR A 126 3.82 -4.19 -11.07
N CYS A 127 4.71 -3.23 -11.31
CA CYS A 127 4.63 -1.90 -10.74
C CYS A 127 5.00 -0.92 -11.85
N ASP A 128 4.03 -0.13 -12.30
CA ASP A 128 4.20 0.90 -13.31
C ASP A 128 4.16 2.27 -12.63
N VAL A 129 5.34 2.87 -12.47
CA VAL A 129 5.51 4.16 -11.82
C VAL A 129 5.48 5.23 -12.89
N HIS A 130 4.44 6.06 -12.91
CA HIS A 130 4.38 7.20 -13.81
C HIS A 130 5.22 8.38 -13.29
N ARG A 131 5.61 9.28 -14.21
CA ARG A 131 6.33 10.53 -13.91
C ARG A 131 5.77 11.21 -12.66
N LYS A 132 6.64 11.47 -11.68
CA LYS A 132 6.39 12.13 -10.38
C LYS A 132 5.84 11.25 -9.25
N GLN A 133 5.65 9.95 -9.47
CA GLN A 133 5.31 9.02 -8.38
C GLN A 133 6.58 8.36 -7.83
N SER A 134 6.61 8.11 -6.53
CA SER A 134 7.62 7.23 -5.93
C SER A 134 7.18 5.78 -6.06
N GLU A 135 8.11 4.86 -6.33
CA GLU A 135 7.86 3.41 -6.32
C GLU A 135 7.33 2.90 -4.97
N SER A 136 7.68 3.60 -3.88
CA SER A 136 7.11 3.33 -2.56
C SER A 136 5.60 3.54 -2.50
N ASP A 137 5.07 4.42 -3.35
CA ASP A 137 3.69 4.90 -3.32
C ASP A 137 2.81 4.13 -4.31
N VAL A 138 3.41 3.64 -5.40
CA VAL A 138 2.70 2.85 -6.43
C VAL A 138 2.59 1.40 -6.00
N GLY A 139 1.36 0.95 -5.71
CA GLY A 139 1.01 -0.43 -5.38
C GLY A 139 1.62 -1.46 -6.33
N LYS A 140 2.23 -2.55 -5.81
CA LYS A 140 2.54 -3.70 -6.67
C LYS A 140 1.22 -4.35 -7.08
N GLU A 141 0.96 -4.44 -8.37
CA GLU A 141 -0.26 -5.01 -8.91
C GLU A 141 -0.09 -6.50 -9.17
N PHE A 142 -1.10 -7.28 -8.79
CA PHE A 142 -1.12 -8.70 -9.13
C PHE A 142 -1.42 -8.87 -10.63
N ASP A 143 -0.51 -9.52 -11.36
CA ASP A 143 -0.74 -9.98 -12.75
C ASP A 143 -1.34 -11.39 -12.75
N SER A 144 -0.59 -12.35 -12.24
CA SER A 144 -0.96 -13.77 -12.23
C SER A 144 -0.17 -14.56 -11.20
N SER A 145 -0.51 -15.84 -11.02
CA SER A 145 0.22 -16.75 -10.14
C SER A 145 0.42 -18.11 -10.79
N PHE A 146 1.50 -18.82 -10.42
CA PHE A 146 1.88 -20.13 -10.97
C PHE A 146 2.29 -21.11 -9.87
N ALA A 147 2.20 -22.41 -10.18
CA ALA A 147 2.58 -23.47 -9.26
C ALA A 147 4.11 -23.63 -9.14
N THR A 148 4.83 -23.36 -10.23
CA THR A 148 6.29 -23.53 -10.32
C THR A 148 6.97 -22.19 -10.56
N LEU A 149 8.17 -22.03 -10.02
CA LEU A 149 8.99 -20.83 -10.19
C LEU A 149 9.37 -20.58 -11.64
N GLU A 150 9.72 -21.63 -12.38
CA GLU A 150 10.09 -21.57 -13.80
C GLU A 150 9.00 -20.89 -14.66
N GLN A 151 7.75 -21.35 -14.52
CA GLN A 151 6.61 -20.72 -15.20
C GLN A 151 6.41 -19.26 -14.81
N ALA A 152 6.59 -18.93 -13.53
CA ALA A 152 6.45 -17.55 -13.08
C ALA A 152 7.58 -16.65 -13.63
N ASN A 153 8.83 -17.13 -13.67
CA ASN A 153 9.96 -16.43 -14.28
C ASN A 153 9.75 -16.22 -15.79
N LEU A 154 9.24 -17.23 -16.51
CA LEU A 154 8.86 -17.09 -17.92
C LEU A 154 7.74 -16.06 -18.12
N ARG A 155 6.79 -15.97 -17.18
CA ARG A 155 5.76 -14.94 -17.22
C ARG A 155 6.33 -13.55 -16.96
N VAL A 156 7.26 -13.39 -16.03
CA VAL A 156 7.95 -12.11 -15.79
C VAL A 156 8.56 -11.60 -17.10
N GLU A 157 9.30 -12.46 -17.79
CA GLU A 157 9.94 -12.11 -19.07
C GLU A 157 8.92 -11.78 -20.16
N TYR A 158 7.86 -12.59 -20.29
CA TYR A 158 6.79 -12.32 -21.25
C TYR A 158 6.08 -10.99 -20.96
N VAL A 159 5.76 -10.71 -19.70
CA VAL A 159 5.10 -9.46 -19.30
C VAL A 159 6.00 -8.27 -19.57
N PHE A 160 7.29 -8.39 -19.28
CA PHE A 160 8.25 -7.30 -19.48
C PHE A 160 8.47 -6.97 -20.96
N TYR A 161 8.73 -7.95 -21.81
CA TYR A 161 9.07 -7.69 -23.22
C TYR A 161 7.88 -7.61 -24.17
N HIS A 162 6.80 -8.35 -23.90
CA HIS A 162 5.72 -8.54 -24.88
C HIS A 162 4.34 -8.06 -24.39
N ASN A 163 4.21 -7.72 -23.12
CA ASN A 163 2.96 -7.25 -22.54
C ASN A 163 3.22 -6.12 -21.54
N ASN A 164 4.18 -5.25 -21.87
CA ASN A 164 4.44 -4.03 -21.11
C ASN A 164 3.34 -3.01 -21.37
N PRO A 165 3.00 -2.17 -20.38
CA PRO A 165 1.95 -1.14 -20.53
C PRO A 165 2.32 -0.03 -21.52
N TYR A 166 3.59 0.07 -21.93
CA TYR A 166 4.06 1.10 -22.85
C TYR A 166 3.81 0.76 -24.31
N GLY A 167 3.44 -0.50 -24.61
CA GLY A 167 3.24 -0.96 -25.99
C GLY A 167 4.53 -0.94 -26.81
N LEU A 168 5.68 -0.95 -26.13
CA LEU A 168 7.00 -0.98 -26.76
C LEU A 168 7.34 -2.42 -27.16
N ASP A 169 8.00 -2.57 -28.29
CA ASP A 169 8.44 -3.88 -28.75
C ASP A 169 9.61 -4.40 -27.90
N ALA A 170 9.87 -5.71 -27.97
CA ALA A 170 10.92 -6.36 -27.18
C ALA A 170 12.32 -5.77 -27.46
N ASP A 171 12.52 -5.20 -28.65
CA ASP A 171 13.77 -4.58 -29.07
C ASP A 171 13.86 -3.10 -28.64
N GLU A 172 12.76 -2.50 -28.20
CA GLU A 172 12.67 -1.12 -27.69
C GLU A 172 12.71 -1.07 -26.15
N VAL A 173 12.25 -2.13 -25.47
CA VAL A 173 12.34 -2.24 -24.01
C VAL A 173 13.64 -2.93 -23.62
N TYR A 174 14.56 -2.18 -23.03
CA TYR A 174 15.72 -2.76 -22.36
C TYR A 174 15.51 -2.79 -20.84
N ALA A 175 15.98 -3.87 -20.23
CA ALA A 175 16.02 -3.99 -18.78
C ALA A 175 17.29 -3.33 -18.26
N ASP A 176 17.15 -2.21 -17.55
CA ASP A 176 18.25 -1.62 -16.77
C ASP A 176 18.74 -2.57 -15.68
N ARG A 177 17.84 -3.43 -15.20
CA ARG A 177 18.16 -4.52 -14.28
C ARG A 177 17.41 -5.78 -14.68
N ASP A 178 18.15 -6.87 -14.82
CA ASP A 178 17.64 -8.24 -14.93
C ASP A 178 18.46 -9.13 -14.00
N GLU A 179 17.91 -9.44 -12.83
CA GLU A 179 18.62 -10.17 -11.80
C GLU A 179 17.76 -11.26 -11.15
N ALA A 180 18.44 -12.26 -10.59
CA ALA A 180 17.81 -13.30 -9.79
C ALA A 180 17.86 -12.89 -8.30
N LEU A 181 16.69 -12.62 -7.73
CA LEU A 181 16.50 -12.43 -6.29
C LEU A 181 16.69 -13.75 -5.52
N ALA A 182 16.59 -13.66 -4.20
CA ALA A 182 16.60 -14.82 -3.31
C ALA A 182 15.63 -15.92 -3.79
N GLY A 183 16.10 -17.17 -3.75
CA GLY A 183 15.31 -18.32 -4.20
C GLY A 183 15.13 -18.45 -5.71
N GLY A 184 15.86 -17.67 -6.53
CA GLY A 184 15.80 -17.73 -8.00
C GLY A 184 14.61 -16.98 -8.62
N CYS A 185 13.97 -16.10 -7.84
CA CYS A 185 12.89 -15.24 -8.31
C CYS A 185 13.45 -14.17 -9.25
N ARG A 186 12.98 -14.09 -10.49
CA ARG A 186 13.43 -13.08 -11.45
C ARG A 186 12.88 -11.69 -11.10
N TYR A 187 13.70 -10.67 -11.30
CA TYR A 187 13.36 -9.26 -11.17
C TYR A 187 13.85 -8.52 -12.41
N MET A 188 12.93 -7.82 -13.07
CA MET A 188 13.21 -7.01 -14.24
C MET A 188 12.71 -5.59 -14.03
N ARG A 189 13.54 -4.60 -14.36
CA ARG A 189 13.20 -3.17 -14.28
C ARG A 189 13.68 -2.42 -15.51
N SER A 190 12.84 -1.52 -16.01
CA SER A 190 13.17 -0.53 -17.03
C SER A 190 12.83 0.87 -16.53
N GLU A 191 13.71 1.83 -16.75
CA GLU A 191 13.57 3.26 -16.53
C GLU A 191 13.80 3.99 -17.87
N PRO A 192 12.82 3.97 -18.78
CA PRO A 192 12.94 4.73 -20.02
C PRO A 192 13.19 6.21 -19.70
N ASP A 193 13.96 6.90 -20.56
CA ASP A 193 14.28 8.35 -20.48
C ASP A 193 13.03 9.26 -20.36
N GLY A 194 11.86 8.67 -20.56
CA GLY A 194 10.53 9.18 -20.27
C GLY A 194 10.15 9.30 -18.78
N GLY A 195 11.00 9.02 -17.79
CA GLY A 195 10.74 9.29 -16.37
C GLY A 195 9.59 8.50 -15.74
N GLY A 196 9.21 7.37 -16.33
CA GLY A 196 8.45 6.32 -15.68
C GLY A 196 9.32 5.09 -15.46
N SER A 197 8.88 4.14 -14.65
CA SER A 197 9.56 2.86 -14.51
C SER A 197 8.58 1.70 -14.52
N LEU A 198 8.96 0.63 -15.22
CA LEU A 198 8.25 -0.64 -15.20
C LEU A 198 9.09 -1.65 -14.44
N THR A 199 8.56 -2.15 -13.33
CA THR A 199 9.12 -3.27 -12.59
C THR A 199 8.20 -4.48 -12.74
N VAL A 200 8.77 -5.63 -13.11
CA VAL A 200 8.08 -6.92 -13.15
C VAL A 200 8.90 -7.94 -12.40
N SER A 201 8.27 -8.66 -11.47
CA SER A 201 8.99 -9.66 -10.68
C SER A 201 8.06 -10.77 -10.19
N VAL A 202 8.67 -11.83 -9.66
CA VAL A 202 7.99 -12.93 -9.00
C VAL A 202 8.33 -12.94 -7.52
N LEU A 203 7.35 -13.30 -6.69
CA LEU A 203 7.53 -13.60 -5.27
C LEU A 203 6.79 -14.87 -4.91
N GLU A 204 7.13 -15.49 -3.79
CA GLU A 204 6.20 -16.43 -3.17
C GLU A 204 4.90 -15.71 -2.81
N SER A 205 3.75 -16.31 -3.08
CA SER A 205 2.46 -15.63 -2.91
C SER A 205 2.19 -15.19 -1.47
N GLN A 206 2.67 -15.96 -0.49
CA GLN A 206 2.62 -15.57 0.91
C GLN A 206 3.41 -14.28 1.19
N VAL A 207 4.60 -14.13 0.57
CA VAL A 207 5.44 -12.94 0.69
C VAL A 207 4.77 -11.76 0.00
N PHE A 208 4.21 -11.96 -1.20
CA PHE A 208 3.46 -10.92 -1.90
C PHE A 208 2.30 -10.39 -1.04
N ASP A 209 1.53 -11.27 -0.41
CA ASP A 209 0.40 -10.86 0.43
C ASP A 209 0.85 -10.10 1.69
N ILE A 210 1.97 -10.52 2.30
CA ILE A 210 2.59 -9.80 3.43
C ILE A 210 2.96 -8.37 3.01
N LEU A 211 3.69 -8.21 1.90
CA LEU A 211 4.16 -6.91 1.43
C LEU A 211 3.03 -5.98 0.95
N GLN A 212 1.94 -6.54 0.42
CA GLN A 212 0.74 -5.77 0.07
C GLN A 212 -0.05 -5.32 1.30
N SER A 213 -0.04 -6.12 2.36
CA SER A 213 -0.83 -5.85 3.56
C SER A 213 -0.42 -4.57 4.27
N SER A 214 0.85 -4.20 4.15
CA SER A 214 1.47 -3.02 4.75
C SER A 214 1.01 -1.70 4.12
N ARG A 215 0.49 -1.74 2.89
CA ARG A 215 0.10 -0.55 2.12
C ARG A 215 -1.37 -0.15 2.25
N VAL A 216 -2.18 -0.87 3.02
CA VAL A 216 -3.60 -0.50 3.16
C VAL A 216 -3.70 0.87 3.83
N HIS A 217 -3.99 1.84 2.99
CA HIS A 217 -4.21 3.23 3.32
C HIS A 217 -5.22 3.35 4.46
N SER A 218 -4.81 4.01 5.55
CA SER A 218 -5.43 5.14 6.28
C SER A 218 -6.97 5.21 6.50
N SER A 219 -7.81 4.63 5.67
CA SER A 219 -9.27 4.85 5.68
C SER A 219 -9.99 4.24 6.89
N THR A 220 -9.38 3.26 7.56
CA THR A 220 -9.84 2.78 8.87
C THR A 220 -8.71 2.85 9.90
N LYS A 221 -8.29 4.07 10.25
CA LYS A 221 -7.55 4.32 11.50
C LYS A 221 -8.43 3.85 12.66
N ARG A 222 -8.33 2.57 13.06
CA ARG A 222 -8.71 2.18 14.42
C ARG A 222 -7.74 2.94 15.32
N LYS A 223 -8.20 4.05 15.91
CA LYS A 223 -7.47 4.72 16.97
C LYS A 223 -7.31 3.71 18.10
N VAL A 224 -6.18 3.02 18.11
CA VAL A 224 -5.78 2.24 19.27
C VAL A 224 -5.57 3.27 20.36
N ARG A 225 -6.49 3.30 21.34
CA ARG A 225 -6.31 4.11 22.55
C ARG A 225 -5.15 3.48 23.33
N TYR A 226 -3.93 3.92 23.03
CA TYR A 226 -2.80 3.59 23.88
C TYR A 226 -2.97 4.34 25.20
N PRO A 227 -2.83 3.66 26.36
CA PRO A 227 -2.67 4.37 27.62
C PRO A 227 -1.43 5.26 27.51
N GLN A 228 -1.63 6.55 27.83
CA GLN A 228 -0.78 7.74 27.65
C GLN A 228 0.57 7.72 28.39
N GLN A 229 1.22 6.56 28.57
CA GLN A 229 2.53 6.52 29.20
C GLN A 229 3.47 5.65 28.39
N MET A 230 4.48 6.30 27.82
CA MET A 230 5.63 5.62 27.27
C MET A 230 6.20 4.60 28.26
N ARG A 231 6.49 3.41 27.75
CA ARG A 231 7.22 2.39 28.47
C ARG A 231 8.61 2.88 28.81
N LYS A 232 8.99 2.88 30.10
CA LYS A 232 10.37 3.18 30.50
C LYS A 232 11.32 2.13 29.93
N THR A 233 12.57 2.51 29.66
CA THR A 233 13.62 1.61 29.17
C THR A 233 13.71 0.31 29.98
N THR A 234 13.58 0.38 31.30
CA THR A 234 13.66 -0.77 32.23
C THR A 234 12.49 -1.76 32.12
N THR A 235 11.40 -1.40 31.43
CA THR A 235 10.23 -2.28 31.25
C THR A 235 10.36 -3.19 30.04
N PHE A 236 11.37 -3.00 29.19
CA PHE A 236 11.67 -3.87 28.06
C PHE A 236 12.56 -5.03 28.52
N ALA A 237 12.31 -6.22 27.97
CA ALA A 237 13.14 -7.39 28.26
C ALA A 237 14.60 -7.18 27.85
N GLU A 238 15.54 -7.86 28.52
CA GLU A 238 16.98 -7.69 28.26
C GLU A 238 17.36 -8.02 26.81
N ASN A 239 16.81 -9.09 26.24
CA ASN A 239 17.02 -9.48 24.83
C ASN A 239 16.40 -8.48 23.84
N VAL A 240 15.44 -7.68 24.27
CA VAL A 240 14.87 -6.59 23.46
C VAL A 240 15.78 -5.36 23.49
N ARG A 241 16.34 -5.01 24.65
CA ARG A 241 17.26 -3.86 24.78
C ARG A 241 18.61 -4.14 24.11
N SER A 242 19.14 -5.32 24.39
CA SER A 242 20.47 -5.80 24.01
C SER A 242 20.37 -7.16 23.33
N PRO A 243 19.99 -7.21 22.03
CA PRO A 243 19.80 -8.48 21.34
C PRO A 243 21.10 -9.29 21.30
N THR A 244 21.00 -10.58 21.63
CA THR A 244 22.14 -11.50 21.59
C THR A 244 22.62 -11.72 20.15
N ALA A 245 23.81 -12.30 19.98
CA ALA A 245 24.37 -12.61 18.65
C ALA A 245 23.40 -13.42 17.77
N LYS A 246 22.62 -14.33 18.38
CA LYS A 246 21.59 -15.12 17.68
C LYS A 246 20.50 -14.24 17.03
N HIS A 247 20.06 -13.17 17.70
CA HIS A 247 19.03 -12.27 17.16
C HIS A 247 19.61 -11.36 16.06
N LYS A 248 20.91 -11.07 16.09
CA LYS A 248 21.62 -10.21 15.13
C LYS A 248 22.20 -10.96 13.93
N ASP A 249 22.06 -12.29 13.89
CA ASP A 249 22.58 -13.10 12.78
C ASP A 249 21.68 -12.95 11.54
N LYS A 250 22.12 -12.13 10.58
CA LYS A 250 21.43 -11.92 9.30
C LYS A 250 21.36 -13.19 8.46
N ALA A 251 22.28 -14.14 8.61
CA ALA A 251 22.27 -15.40 7.85
C ALA A 251 21.28 -16.40 8.45
N LYS A 252 20.98 -16.31 9.75
CA LYS A 252 20.07 -17.21 10.47
C LYS A 252 18.94 -16.43 11.14
N LYS A 253 18.14 -15.75 10.31
CA LYS A 253 16.97 -15.01 10.78
C LYS A 253 15.98 -15.98 11.43
N MET A 254 15.36 -15.52 12.51
CA MET A 254 14.24 -16.20 13.15
C MET A 254 12.94 -16.02 12.33
N LYS A 255 11.77 -16.11 12.96
CA LYS A 255 10.48 -16.05 12.26
C LYS A 255 10.11 -14.63 11.84
N TYR A 256 10.45 -13.63 12.66
CA TYR A 256 10.14 -12.22 12.43
C TYR A 256 11.41 -11.39 12.44
N THR A 257 11.54 -10.49 11.48
CA THR A 257 12.65 -9.56 11.36
C THR A 257 12.17 -8.16 11.72
N VAL A 258 12.91 -7.52 12.61
CA VAL A 258 12.84 -6.08 12.86
C VAL A 258 13.80 -5.40 11.89
N TRP A 259 13.29 -4.42 11.17
CA TRP A 259 14.07 -3.61 10.25
C TRP A 259 13.93 -2.13 10.56
N THR A 260 14.93 -1.38 10.12
CA THR A 260 15.04 0.07 10.29
C THR A 260 15.26 0.71 8.94
N SER A 261 14.76 1.93 8.74
CA SER A 261 15.00 2.71 7.53
C SER A 261 15.07 4.17 7.91
N ASP A 262 16.13 4.83 7.45
CA ASP A 262 16.38 6.25 7.69
C ASP A 262 16.71 6.91 6.35
N GLY A 263 15.93 7.92 5.98
CA GLY A 263 16.25 8.75 4.84
C GLY A 263 15.12 9.67 4.42
N TYR A 264 15.37 10.49 3.42
CA TYR A 264 14.38 11.47 2.97
C TYR A 264 13.27 10.82 2.18
N ASP A 265 12.08 11.40 2.30
CA ASP A 265 10.98 11.08 1.40
C ASP A 265 11.30 11.58 0.00
N ASN A 266 10.68 10.97 -1.01
CA ASN A 266 10.70 11.49 -2.36
C ASN A 266 9.76 12.71 -2.46
N ASP A 267 10.18 13.85 -1.90
CA ASP A 267 9.46 15.13 -1.89
C ASP A 267 9.83 16.02 -3.10
N GLY A 268 10.41 15.43 -4.15
CA GLY A 268 10.93 16.13 -5.31
C GLY A 268 12.33 16.70 -5.08
N TRP A 269 12.59 17.32 -3.91
CA TRP A 269 13.90 17.86 -3.54
C TRP A 269 14.93 16.76 -3.25
N HIS A 270 14.51 15.68 -2.59
CA HIS A 270 15.38 14.55 -2.24
C HIS A 270 15.20 13.33 -3.15
N SER A 271 14.66 13.53 -4.36
CA SER A 271 14.31 12.46 -5.30
C SER A 271 15.51 11.66 -5.84
N TYR A 272 16.71 12.23 -5.80
CA TYR A 272 17.93 11.63 -6.35
C TYR A 272 18.45 10.41 -5.55
N GLY A 273 18.06 10.28 -4.28
CA GLY A 273 18.52 9.17 -3.42
C GLY A 273 17.68 7.90 -3.53
N GLY A 274 16.52 7.97 -4.21
CA GLY A 274 15.53 6.90 -4.16
C GLY A 274 14.88 6.73 -2.77
N PRO A 275 14.01 5.74 -2.60
CA PRO A 275 13.47 5.40 -1.29
C PRO A 275 14.60 4.90 -0.36
N PRO A 276 14.57 5.23 0.95
CA PRO A 276 15.61 4.81 1.86
C PRO A 276 15.69 3.28 1.98
N ASP A 277 16.91 2.79 2.08
CA ASP A 277 17.18 1.38 2.28
C ASP A 277 16.57 0.89 3.61
N LYS A 278 16.13 -0.36 3.61
CA LYS A 278 15.66 -1.03 4.82
C LYS A 278 16.73 -1.99 5.29
N GLU A 279 17.24 -1.72 6.48
CA GLU A 279 18.34 -2.42 7.09
C GLU A 279 17.86 -3.45 8.11
N PHE A 280 18.59 -4.55 8.19
CA PHE A 280 18.33 -5.59 9.18
C PHE A 280 18.78 -5.11 10.56
N ASN A 281 17.86 -5.09 11.54
CA ASN A 281 18.22 -4.78 12.92
C ASN A 281 18.44 -6.06 13.75
N SER A 282 17.41 -6.90 13.80
CA SER A 282 17.39 -8.14 14.59
C SER A 282 16.23 -9.03 14.15
N SER A 283 16.21 -10.27 14.63
CA SER A 283 15.10 -11.21 14.38
C SER A 283 14.71 -11.98 15.63
N TYR A 284 13.41 -12.29 15.76
CA TYR A 284 12.79 -12.93 16.93
C TYR A 284 11.89 -14.10 16.52
N ALA A 285 11.65 -15.01 17.47
CA ALA A 285 10.81 -16.18 17.26
C ALA A 285 9.32 -15.83 17.30
N THR A 286 8.94 -14.85 18.12
CA THR A 286 7.56 -14.42 18.33
C THR A 286 7.34 -13.00 17.79
N LEU A 287 6.09 -12.71 17.43
CA LEU A 287 5.72 -11.39 16.89
C LEU A 287 5.75 -10.34 18.02
N GLU A 288 5.36 -10.75 19.22
CA GLU A 288 5.32 -9.94 20.42
C GLU A 288 6.71 -9.40 20.76
N GLU A 289 7.74 -10.25 20.84
CA GLU A 289 9.11 -9.81 21.10
C GLU A 289 9.66 -8.91 19.99
N ALA A 290 9.38 -9.22 18.72
CA ALA A 290 9.79 -8.38 17.60
C ALA A 290 9.13 -6.99 17.67
N ASN A 291 7.85 -6.92 18.05
CA ASN A 291 7.11 -5.67 18.23
C ASN A 291 7.64 -4.85 19.41
N GLU A 292 8.02 -5.50 20.52
CA GLU A 292 8.70 -4.81 21.63
C GLU A 292 10.06 -4.25 21.20
N ARG A 293 10.81 -4.99 20.39
CA ARG A 293 12.08 -4.52 19.81
C ARG A 293 11.89 -3.36 18.86
N ALA A 294 10.91 -3.41 17.97
CA ALA A 294 10.61 -2.30 17.09
C ALA A 294 10.32 -1.02 17.90
N GLU A 295 9.52 -1.12 18.96
CA GLU A 295 9.23 0.00 19.87
C GLU A 295 10.49 0.51 20.58
N TYR A 296 11.31 -0.39 21.13
CA TYR A 296 12.55 -0.01 21.80
C TYR A 296 13.52 0.70 20.84
N VAL A 297 13.70 0.17 19.63
CA VAL A 297 14.59 0.75 18.62
C VAL A 297 14.07 2.13 18.18
N PHE A 298 12.76 2.26 17.98
CA PHE A 298 12.15 3.53 17.59
C PHE A 298 12.33 4.60 18.68
N LEU A 299 12.05 4.27 19.95
CA LEU A 299 12.06 5.24 21.05
C LEU A 299 13.47 5.59 21.54
N TYR A 300 14.40 4.63 21.55
CA TYR A 300 15.68 4.76 22.24
C TYR A 300 16.92 4.58 21.36
N LYS A 301 16.73 4.23 20.09
CA LYS A 301 17.81 4.05 19.10
C LYS A 301 17.50 4.80 17.80
N ASN A 302 16.68 5.85 17.87
CA ASN A 302 16.50 6.75 16.74
C ASN A 302 17.82 7.48 16.41
N PRO A 303 18.06 7.81 15.14
CA PRO A 303 19.33 8.38 14.68
C PRO A 303 19.61 9.79 15.22
N TRP A 304 18.59 10.51 15.70
CA TRP A 304 18.72 11.90 16.14
C TRP A 304 19.05 12.03 17.63
N GLY A 305 19.03 10.94 18.39
CA GLY A 305 19.24 10.97 19.83
C GLY A 305 18.12 11.66 20.60
N ILE A 306 16.96 11.86 19.97
CA ILE A 306 15.78 12.49 20.56
C ILE A 306 15.24 11.54 21.64
N GLU A 307 14.96 12.08 22.82
CA GLU A 307 14.39 11.27 23.89
C GLU A 307 12.95 10.89 23.55
N GLY A 308 12.49 9.71 23.99
CA GLY A 308 11.12 9.29 23.68
C GLY A 308 10.06 10.31 24.13
N THR A 309 10.32 11.10 25.18
CA THR A 309 9.40 12.11 25.70
C THR A 309 9.25 13.29 24.76
N GLU A 310 10.32 13.64 24.04
CA GLU A 310 10.29 14.66 22.99
C GLU A 310 9.50 14.13 21.78
N ILE A 311 9.69 12.85 21.42
CA ILE A 311 8.90 12.21 20.36
C ILE A 311 7.39 12.29 20.68
N GLU A 312 7.00 12.07 21.94
CA GLU A 312 5.60 12.12 22.37
C GLU A 312 5.01 13.55 22.33
N TYR A 313 5.80 14.56 22.67
CA TYR A 313 5.34 15.95 22.74
C TYR A 313 5.23 16.58 21.34
N ASP A 314 6.24 16.38 20.50
CA ASP A 314 6.33 17.03 19.19
C ASP A 314 5.57 16.25 18.10
N PHE A 315 5.37 14.94 18.28
CA PHE A 315 4.73 14.07 17.29
C PHE A 315 3.60 13.26 17.92
N PRO A 316 2.32 13.51 17.59
CA PRO A 316 1.22 12.77 18.17
C PRO A 316 1.34 11.27 17.83
N TYR A 317 1.66 10.47 18.85
CA TYR A 317 2.01 9.04 18.75
C TYR A 317 1.00 8.18 17.97
N ALA A 318 -0.27 8.61 17.93
CA ALA A 318 -1.35 7.94 17.22
C ALA A 318 -1.16 7.90 15.70
N ASP A 319 -0.38 8.83 15.12
CA ASP A 319 -0.05 8.82 13.70
C ASP A 319 1.29 8.12 13.41
N LEU A 320 2.08 7.85 14.45
CA LEU A 320 3.38 7.20 14.33
C LEU A 320 3.28 5.68 14.40
N ASN A 321 2.28 5.13 15.10
CA ASN A 321 2.16 3.71 15.38
C ASN A 321 1.00 3.05 14.63
N VAL A 322 1.33 2.43 13.50
CA VAL A 322 0.39 1.64 12.71
C VAL A 322 0.62 0.16 13.02
N VAL A 323 -0.47 -0.57 13.28
CA VAL A 323 -0.45 -2.03 13.40
C VAL A 323 -1.14 -2.61 12.18
N ASP A 324 -0.44 -3.50 11.47
CA ASP A 324 -0.98 -4.16 10.29
C ASP A 324 -2.05 -5.21 10.64
N ARG A 325 -2.61 -5.84 9.61
CA ARG A 325 -3.66 -6.87 9.75
C ARG A 325 -3.19 -8.12 10.51
N ASN A 326 -1.88 -8.35 10.56
CA ASN A 326 -1.23 -9.48 11.18
C ASN A 326 -0.72 -9.16 12.59
N GLY A 327 -0.89 -7.93 13.06
CA GLY A 327 -0.40 -7.46 14.35
C GLY A 327 1.04 -6.92 14.33
N ALA A 328 1.69 -6.85 13.17
CA ALA A 328 3.03 -6.29 13.04
C ALA A 328 3.01 -4.76 13.11
N ARG A 329 3.92 -4.19 13.90
CA ARG A 329 4.04 -2.74 14.07
C ARG A 329 4.84 -2.09 12.96
N ILE A 330 4.44 -0.87 12.63
CA ILE A 330 5.13 0.09 11.77
C ILE A 330 5.15 1.41 12.54
N LEU A 331 6.35 1.81 12.94
CA LEU A 331 6.61 3.02 13.71
C LEU A 331 7.33 4.00 12.80
N THR A 332 6.74 5.16 12.52
CA THR A 332 7.34 6.17 11.63
C THR A 332 7.28 7.55 12.25
N CYS A 333 8.36 8.32 12.19
CA CYS A 333 8.36 9.76 12.47
C CYS A 333 9.27 10.51 11.51
N ARG A 334 9.04 11.82 11.38
CA ARG A 334 9.85 12.73 10.58
C ARG A 334 9.90 14.08 11.29
N PRO A 335 10.92 14.33 12.12
CA PRO A 335 11.12 15.66 12.67
C PRO A 335 11.36 16.70 11.59
N ASP A 336 11.00 17.95 11.89
CA ASP A 336 11.19 19.05 10.95
C ASP A 336 12.68 19.18 10.59
N GLY A 337 12.95 19.30 9.28
CA GLY A 337 14.32 19.36 8.76
C GLY A 337 15.11 18.05 8.83
N SER A 338 14.51 16.95 9.30
CA SER A 338 15.16 15.66 9.45
C SER A 338 14.66 14.64 8.40
N THR A 339 15.40 13.53 8.30
CA THR A 339 15.01 12.34 7.55
C THR A 339 13.74 11.70 8.15
N ARG A 340 13.10 10.78 7.42
CA ARG A 340 12.06 9.92 7.95
C ARG A 340 12.71 8.69 8.58
N TRP A 341 12.41 8.46 9.85
CA TRP A 341 12.79 7.25 10.57
C TRP A 341 11.62 6.28 10.60
N THR A 342 11.84 5.06 10.12
CA THR A 342 10.86 3.97 10.17
C THR A 342 11.45 2.74 10.81
N VAL A 343 10.72 2.15 11.75
CA VAL A 343 11.04 0.86 12.37
C VAL A 343 9.82 -0.04 12.26
N SER A 344 10.01 -1.26 11.76
CA SER A 344 8.88 -2.15 11.54
C SER A 344 9.25 -3.62 11.67
N VAL A 345 8.23 -4.44 11.83
CA VAL A 345 8.34 -5.90 11.93
C VAL A 345 7.74 -6.54 10.68
N ILE A 346 8.41 -7.57 10.17
CA ILE A 346 7.90 -8.38 9.05
C ILE A 346 8.27 -9.85 9.25
N PRO A 347 7.50 -10.83 8.74
CA PRO A 347 7.99 -12.20 8.63
C PRO A 347 9.34 -12.25 7.91
N SER A 348 10.31 -12.96 8.48
CA SER A 348 11.70 -12.95 7.99
C SER A 348 11.85 -13.44 6.56
N ILE A 349 10.94 -14.32 6.10
CA ILE A 349 10.86 -14.78 4.71
C ILE A 349 10.61 -13.64 3.71
N ALA A 350 9.99 -12.54 4.13
CA ALA A 350 9.66 -11.40 3.28
C ALA A 350 10.74 -10.30 3.29
N PHE A 351 11.65 -10.33 4.27
CA PHE A 351 12.64 -9.27 4.44
C PHE A 351 13.64 -9.20 3.28
N GLU A 352 13.98 -10.31 2.62
CA GLU A 352 14.88 -10.28 1.45
C GLU A 352 14.29 -9.53 0.24
N TYR A 353 12.97 -9.30 0.25
CA TYR A 353 12.23 -8.72 -0.87
C TYR A 353 11.68 -7.32 -0.56
N ILE A 354 12.11 -6.73 0.56
CA ILE A 354 11.57 -5.45 1.03
C ILE A 354 12.23 -4.23 0.34
N ASN A 355 13.43 -4.44 -0.23
CA ASN A 355 14.15 -3.46 -1.03
C ASN A 355 14.08 -3.74 -2.53
N SER A 356 13.37 -4.81 -2.93
CA SER A 356 13.09 -5.17 -4.32
C SER A 356 11.80 -4.56 -4.85
#